data_AF-A0A662VFY0-F1
#
_entry.id   AF-A0A662VFY0-F1
#
_cell.length_a   1.000
_cell.length_b   1.000
_cell.length_c   1.000
_cell.angle_alpha   90.00
_cell.angle_beta   90.00
_cell.angle_gamma   90.00
#
_symmetry.space_group_name_H-M   'P 1'
#
loop_
_entity.id
_entity.type
_entity.pdbx_description
1 polymer ?
#
loop_
_entity_poly.entity_id
_entity_poly.type
_entity_poly.pdbx_seq_one_letter_code
_entity_poly.pdbx_strand_id
1 'polypeptide(L)'
;EKKLLEVLEETRLSYTGKYRGLVNLAIRWFVRDGALALKESLEKETILASILSHVRPLLEKPGIRPLHKLDALKRIISDHEGFSKAIVFVDRVIVARKIAEELHYLNPVMIIGKTKLREDLRRVLRKAHDPRTKLVISTSAGEEGIDLPEADLLVIWSNVASPLRFIQRHGRILRLTGRKGLKFVTYIVTPDTPDMDSLIDSLELAKKSGVDIPVDESVLEELWRRTTRNRILTVLSGRPMPAEWIAELINMPLDMVLKGIKRLENKGMVIYIYTYLGKTYVLPEDLEILYEQYNEYLEPDLSLVARIKPYIDNEELKAVTGTYESVKRKMMHLLRRYGYFSKLSASLQVPLETGALQQVFLHYTFKIESEEVLDTVLKNIFSAKKYIDVLYK
;
A
#
# COMPACT_ATOMS: atom_id res chain seq x y z
N GLU A 1 -8.03 -20.66 -7.88
CA GLU A 1 -7.25 -19.41 -7.75
C GLU A 1 -6.93 -19.05 -6.30
N LYS A 2 -7.90 -19.00 -5.37
CA LYS A 2 -7.63 -18.76 -3.93
C LYS A 2 -6.55 -19.68 -3.34
N LYS A 3 -6.70 -21.00 -3.51
CA LYS A 3 -5.69 -21.99 -3.11
C LYS A 3 -4.29 -21.76 -3.71
N LEU A 4 -4.23 -21.23 -4.93
CA LEU A 4 -2.95 -20.90 -5.58
C LEU A 4 -2.32 -19.66 -4.92
N LEU A 5 -3.14 -18.65 -4.59
CA LEU A 5 -2.70 -17.50 -3.82
C LEU A 5 -2.20 -17.92 -2.43
N GLU A 6 -2.91 -18.81 -1.73
CA GLU A 6 -2.48 -19.37 -0.43
C GLU A 6 -1.11 -20.02 -0.52
N VAL A 7 -0.89 -20.91 -1.50
CA VAL A 7 0.43 -21.55 -1.72
C VAL A 7 1.54 -20.53 -2.01
N LEU A 8 1.23 -19.47 -2.77
CA LEU A 8 2.18 -18.40 -3.03
C LEU A 8 2.52 -17.63 -1.74
N GLU A 9 1.53 -17.35 -0.89
CA GLU A 9 1.72 -16.69 0.41
C GLU A 9 2.51 -17.57 1.39
N GLU A 10 2.20 -18.86 1.49
CA GLU A 10 2.97 -19.83 2.27
C GLU A 10 4.43 -19.87 1.83
N THR A 11 4.66 -19.94 0.51
CA THR A 11 6.01 -19.87 -0.06
C THR A 11 6.68 -18.53 0.27
N ARG A 12 5.95 -17.42 0.22
CA ARG A 12 6.51 -16.10 0.55
C ARG A 12 7.01 -16.05 1.99
N LEU A 13 6.30 -16.70 2.91
CA LEU A 13 6.66 -16.75 4.33
C LEU A 13 7.92 -17.57 4.58
N SER A 14 8.20 -18.61 3.79
CA SER A 14 9.40 -19.45 3.91
C SER A 14 10.71 -18.76 3.48
N TYR A 15 10.64 -17.56 2.89
CA TYR A 15 11.80 -16.78 2.48
C TYR A 15 11.90 -15.45 3.23
N THR A 16 13.09 -14.86 3.27
CA THR A 16 13.36 -13.51 3.82
C THR A 16 14.09 -12.62 2.80
N GLY A 17 14.22 -11.33 3.10
CA GLY A 17 15.00 -10.37 2.30
C GLY A 17 14.63 -10.34 0.81
N LYS A 18 15.65 -10.39 -0.05
CA LYS A 18 15.50 -10.33 -1.52
C LYS A 18 14.60 -11.43 -2.06
N TYR A 19 14.67 -12.65 -1.53
CA TYR A 19 13.88 -13.78 -2.01
C TYR A 19 12.39 -13.64 -1.68
N ARG A 20 12.07 -13.19 -0.45
CA ARG A 20 10.69 -12.78 -0.11
C ARG A 20 10.18 -11.69 -1.04
N GLY A 21 11.05 -10.73 -1.40
CA GLY A 21 10.74 -9.70 -2.39
C GLY A 21 10.38 -10.24 -3.78
N LEU A 22 11.06 -11.29 -4.24
CA LEU A 22 10.75 -11.97 -5.51
C LEU A 22 9.39 -12.66 -5.47
N VAL A 23 9.06 -13.38 -4.39
CA VAL A 23 7.74 -14.04 -4.27
C VAL A 23 6.61 -13.00 -4.16
N ASN A 24 6.82 -11.89 -3.44
CA ASN A 24 5.89 -10.75 -3.43
C ASN A 24 5.61 -10.20 -4.84
N LEU A 25 6.62 -10.18 -5.71
CA LEU A 25 6.46 -9.74 -7.07
C LEU A 25 5.61 -10.73 -7.89
N ALA A 26 5.80 -12.03 -7.70
CA ALA A 26 4.96 -13.07 -8.29
C ALA A 26 3.50 -13.00 -7.85
N ILE A 27 3.25 -12.83 -6.54
CA ILE A 27 1.89 -12.63 -6.01
C ILE A 27 1.25 -11.41 -6.66
N ARG A 28 1.96 -10.28 -6.75
CA ARG A 28 1.46 -9.07 -7.42
C ARG A 28 1.07 -9.33 -8.87
N TRP A 29 1.88 -10.06 -9.64
CA TRP A 29 1.52 -10.40 -11.01
C TRP A 29 0.28 -11.31 -11.08
N PHE A 30 0.20 -12.30 -10.21
CA PHE A 30 -0.95 -13.20 -10.18
C PHE A 30 -2.25 -12.46 -9.82
N VAL A 31 -2.27 -11.68 -8.73
CA VAL A 31 -3.48 -10.97 -8.29
C VAL A 31 -3.89 -9.83 -9.23
N ARG A 32 -2.93 -9.18 -9.90
CA ARG A 32 -3.20 -8.03 -10.76
C ARG A 32 -3.43 -8.40 -12.22
N ASP A 33 -2.81 -9.45 -12.72
CA ASP A 33 -2.80 -9.77 -14.15
C ASP A 33 -3.19 -11.21 -14.48
N GLY A 34 -3.33 -12.08 -13.48
CA GLY A 34 -3.77 -13.47 -13.64
C GLY A 34 -2.64 -14.46 -13.82
N ALA A 35 -3.01 -15.73 -14.05
CA ALA A 35 -2.06 -16.85 -14.12
C ALA A 35 -1.07 -16.73 -15.29
N LEU A 36 -1.49 -16.13 -16.41
CA LEU A 36 -0.66 -15.96 -17.60
C LEU A 36 0.59 -15.13 -17.30
N ALA A 37 0.44 -14.05 -16.55
CA ALA A 37 1.54 -13.17 -16.16
C ALA A 37 2.58 -13.87 -15.28
N LEU A 38 2.11 -14.71 -14.35
CA LEU A 38 2.97 -15.52 -13.51
C LEU A 38 3.69 -16.59 -14.34
N LYS A 39 2.96 -17.34 -15.19
CA LYS A 39 3.51 -18.39 -16.06
C LYS A 39 4.66 -17.90 -16.94
N GLU A 40 4.48 -16.77 -17.65
CA GLU A 40 5.54 -16.13 -18.46
C GLU A 40 6.83 -15.89 -17.68
N SER A 41 6.69 -15.54 -16.39
CA SER A 41 7.83 -15.22 -15.54
C SER A 41 8.51 -16.49 -15.03
N LEU A 42 7.75 -17.56 -14.81
CA LEU A 42 8.25 -18.85 -14.39
C LEU A 42 8.89 -19.65 -15.52
N GLU A 43 8.59 -19.39 -16.78
CA GLU A 43 9.23 -20.05 -17.94
C GLU A 43 10.71 -19.68 -18.12
N LYS A 44 11.16 -18.57 -17.53
CA LYS A 44 12.55 -18.10 -17.62
C LYS A 44 13.45 -18.80 -16.62
N GLU A 45 14.71 -19.00 -16.97
CA GLU A 45 15.75 -19.50 -16.06
C GLU A 45 16.15 -18.42 -15.06
N THR A 46 15.38 -18.27 -13.99
CA THR A 46 15.58 -17.24 -12.97
C THR A 46 15.47 -17.84 -11.56
N ILE A 47 16.03 -17.13 -10.58
CA ILE A 47 15.88 -17.47 -9.16
C ILE A 47 14.39 -17.59 -8.77
N LEU A 48 13.55 -16.68 -9.28
CA LEU A 48 12.11 -16.73 -9.01
C LEU A 48 11.47 -18.01 -9.55
N ALA A 49 11.84 -18.43 -10.77
CA ALA A 49 11.34 -19.66 -11.36
C ALA A 49 11.76 -20.92 -10.58
N SER A 50 12.97 -20.91 -10.02
CA SER A 50 13.45 -21.97 -9.13
C SER A 50 12.64 -22.01 -7.83
N ILE A 51 12.47 -20.85 -7.17
CA ILE A 51 11.70 -20.71 -5.92
C ILE A 51 10.25 -21.19 -6.09
N LEU A 52 9.62 -20.91 -7.24
CA LEU A 52 8.21 -21.22 -7.50
C LEU A 52 8.02 -22.41 -8.43
N SER A 53 9.00 -23.31 -8.50
CA SER A 53 8.92 -24.51 -9.35
C SER A 53 7.75 -25.42 -8.98
N HIS A 54 7.45 -25.57 -7.69
CA HIS A 54 6.30 -26.32 -7.16
C HIS A 54 4.94 -25.69 -7.49
N VAL A 55 4.91 -24.41 -7.88
CA VAL A 55 3.68 -23.70 -8.24
C VAL A 55 3.27 -23.99 -9.68
N ARG A 56 4.20 -24.37 -10.57
CA ARG A 56 3.92 -24.60 -12.00
C ARG A 56 2.76 -25.59 -12.24
N PRO A 57 2.69 -26.77 -11.58
CA PRO A 57 1.56 -27.69 -11.79
C PRO A 57 0.22 -27.11 -11.35
N LEU A 58 0.21 -26.19 -10.38
CA LEU A 58 -1.02 -25.55 -9.92
C LEU A 58 -1.57 -24.54 -10.94
N LEU A 59 -0.70 -23.92 -11.75
CA LEU A 59 -1.09 -22.97 -12.79
C LEU A 59 -1.81 -23.64 -13.97
N GLU A 60 -1.56 -24.92 -14.21
CA GLU A 60 -2.17 -25.70 -15.29
C GLU A 60 -3.52 -26.33 -14.88
N LYS A 61 -3.95 -26.18 -13.63
CA LYS A 61 -5.19 -26.80 -13.15
C LYS A 61 -6.43 -26.18 -13.82
N PRO A 62 -7.47 -26.98 -14.13
CA PRO A 62 -8.76 -26.46 -14.57
C PRO A 62 -9.31 -25.41 -13.59
N GLY A 63 -9.88 -24.33 -14.12
CA GLY A 63 -10.43 -23.23 -13.32
C GLY A 63 -9.41 -22.18 -12.88
N ILE A 64 -8.14 -22.29 -13.29
CA ILE A 64 -7.18 -21.19 -13.20
C ILE A 64 -7.27 -20.35 -14.47
N ARG A 65 -7.79 -19.12 -14.36
CA ARG A 65 -7.98 -18.26 -15.52
C ARG A 65 -6.65 -17.61 -15.91
N PRO A 66 -6.29 -17.61 -17.21
CA PRO A 66 -5.11 -16.89 -17.70
C PRO A 66 -5.16 -15.41 -17.30
N LEU A 67 -6.34 -14.79 -17.45
CA LEU A 67 -6.66 -13.40 -17.11
C LEU A 67 -7.98 -13.34 -16.33
N HIS A 68 -7.95 -13.37 -14.99
CA HIS A 68 -9.18 -13.42 -14.16
C HIS A 68 -10.02 -12.14 -14.21
N LYS A 69 -9.45 -11.02 -14.67
CA LYS A 69 -10.15 -9.74 -14.88
C LYS A 69 -10.74 -9.57 -16.29
N LEU A 70 -10.58 -10.54 -17.18
CA LEU A 70 -11.01 -10.43 -18.58
C LEU A 70 -12.52 -10.28 -18.73
N ASP A 71 -13.30 -11.03 -17.95
CA ASP A 71 -14.76 -10.95 -18.00
C ASP A 71 -15.27 -9.58 -17.56
N ALA A 72 -14.62 -8.97 -16.57
CA ALA A 72 -14.91 -7.61 -16.14
C ALA A 72 -14.59 -6.61 -17.26
N LEU A 73 -13.45 -6.75 -17.96
CA LEU A 73 -13.12 -5.92 -19.11
C LEU A 73 -14.14 -6.07 -20.25
N LYS A 74 -14.53 -7.31 -20.58
CA LYS A 74 -15.55 -7.59 -21.61
C LYS A 74 -16.88 -6.96 -21.25
N ARG A 75 -17.28 -7.05 -19.98
CA ARG A 75 -18.47 -6.39 -19.45
C ARG A 75 -18.38 -4.87 -19.56
N ILE A 76 -17.28 -4.25 -19.15
CA ILE A 76 -17.09 -2.79 -19.27
C ILE A 76 -17.22 -2.33 -20.72
N ILE A 77 -16.66 -3.08 -21.66
CA ILE A 77 -16.75 -2.79 -23.10
C ILE A 77 -18.20 -2.88 -23.60
N SER A 78 -18.98 -3.85 -23.12
CA SER A 78 -20.40 -4.03 -23.48
C SER A 78 -21.31 -3.01 -22.81
N ASP A 79 -21.11 -2.74 -21.52
CA ASP A 79 -21.90 -1.76 -20.74
C ASP A 79 -21.74 -0.33 -21.29
N HIS A 80 -20.62 -0.05 -21.97
CA HIS A 80 -20.34 1.23 -22.64
C HIS A 80 -20.49 1.14 -24.17
N GLU A 81 -21.41 0.33 -24.66
CA GLU A 81 -21.71 0.22 -26.09
C GLU A 81 -21.87 1.62 -26.74
N GLY A 82 -21.19 1.83 -27.87
CA GLY A 82 -21.20 3.11 -28.59
C GLY A 82 -19.96 3.99 -28.41
N PHE A 83 -18.98 3.60 -27.58
CA PHE A 83 -17.68 4.27 -27.57
C PHE A 83 -17.02 4.23 -28.95
N SER A 84 -16.37 5.33 -29.35
CA SER A 84 -15.63 5.38 -30.63
C SER A 84 -14.26 4.72 -30.50
N LYS A 85 -13.58 4.95 -29.36
CA LYS A 85 -12.29 4.37 -29.04
C LYS A 85 -12.13 4.14 -27.54
N ALA A 86 -11.57 3.00 -27.19
CA ALA A 86 -11.19 2.63 -25.83
C ALA A 86 -9.67 2.51 -25.70
N ILE A 87 -9.14 2.89 -24.53
CA ILE A 87 -7.74 2.66 -24.16
C ILE A 87 -7.71 1.78 -22.91
N VAL A 88 -6.99 0.67 -22.97
CA VAL A 88 -6.78 -0.24 -21.83
C VAL A 88 -5.32 -0.17 -21.40
N PHE A 89 -5.08 0.22 -20.15
CA PHE A 89 -3.75 0.25 -19.54
C PHE A 89 -3.43 -1.04 -18.80
N VAL A 90 -2.38 -1.71 -19.22
CA VAL A 90 -1.86 -2.94 -18.60
C VAL A 90 -0.39 -2.79 -18.27
N ASP A 91 0.11 -3.49 -17.26
CA ASP A 91 1.54 -3.39 -16.91
C ASP A 91 2.41 -4.30 -17.77
N ARG A 92 1.86 -5.44 -18.23
CA ARG A 92 2.61 -6.51 -18.89
C ARG A 92 2.25 -6.68 -20.35
N VAL A 93 3.27 -6.88 -21.18
CA VAL A 93 3.11 -7.11 -22.63
C VAL A 93 2.34 -8.41 -22.92
N ILE A 94 2.54 -9.48 -22.15
CA ILE A 94 1.81 -10.73 -22.39
C ILE A 94 0.29 -10.59 -22.15
N VAL A 95 -0.08 -9.78 -21.17
CA VAL A 95 -1.49 -9.43 -20.90
C VAL A 95 -2.04 -8.61 -22.07
N ALA A 96 -1.28 -7.61 -22.55
CA ALA A 96 -1.67 -6.81 -23.69
C ALA A 96 -1.97 -7.66 -24.94
N ARG A 97 -1.09 -8.63 -25.24
CA ARG A 97 -1.26 -9.57 -26.35
C ARG A 97 -2.52 -10.40 -26.20
N LYS A 98 -2.71 -10.99 -25.01
CA LYS A 98 -3.88 -11.84 -24.77
C LYS A 98 -5.18 -11.05 -24.82
N ILE A 99 -5.22 -9.82 -24.32
CA ILE A 99 -6.38 -8.93 -24.47
C ILE A 99 -6.63 -8.61 -25.95
N ALA A 100 -5.58 -8.34 -26.74
CA ALA A 100 -5.72 -8.08 -28.17
C ALA A 100 -6.29 -9.28 -28.94
N GLU A 101 -5.89 -10.50 -28.59
CA GLU A 101 -6.46 -11.73 -29.16
C GLU A 101 -7.95 -11.89 -28.81
N GLU A 102 -8.29 -11.72 -27.54
CA GLU A 102 -9.65 -11.90 -27.03
C GLU A 102 -10.63 -10.82 -27.53
N LEU A 103 -10.12 -9.64 -27.84
CA LEU A 103 -10.88 -8.48 -28.29
C LEU A 103 -10.53 -8.09 -29.74
N HIS A 104 -10.12 -9.05 -30.57
CA HIS A 104 -9.70 -8.82 -31.95
C HIS A 104 -10.78 -8.13 -32.81
N TYR A 105 -12.07 -8.34 -32.49
CA TYR A 105 -13.21 -7.70 -33.15
C TYR A 105 -13.24 -6.16 -32.97
N LEU A 106 -12.46 -5.61 -32.03
CA LEU A 106 -12.27 -4.16 -31.86
C LEU A 106 -11.07 -3.61 -32.64
N ASN A 107 -10.43 -4.44 -33.47
CA ASN A 107 -9.21 -4.10 -34.23
C ASN A 107 -8.14 -3.45 -33.33
N PRO A 108 -7.62 -4.18 -32.33
CA PRO A 108 -6.77 -3.61 -31.29
C PRO A 108 -5.38 -3.23 -31.81
N VAL A 109 -4.85 -2.11 -31.31
CA VAL A 109 -3.45 -1.70 -31.51
C VAL A 109 -2.73 -1.69 -30.17
N MET A 110 -1.60 -2.39 -30.09
CA MET A 110 -0.76 -2.40 -28.88
C MET A 110 0.35 -1.34 -28.96
N ILE A 111 0.49 -0.56 -27.90
CA ILE A 111 1.59 0.39 -27.72
C ILE A 111 2.44 -0.10 -26.54
N ILE A 112 3.58 -0.71 -26.88
CA ILE A 112 4.53 -1.28 -25.93
C ILE A 112 5.85 -0.49 -26.04
N GLY A 113 6.58 -0.34 -24.94
CA GLY A 113 7.79 0.51 -24.89
C GLY A 113 8.81 0.27 -26.02
N LYS A 114 9.54 1.33 -26.40
CA LYS A 114 10.38 1.44 -27.61
C LYS A 114 11.28 0.24 -27.90
N THR A 115 11.88 -0.38 -26.88
CA THR A 115 12.83 -1.50 -27.03
C THR A 115 12.16 -2.82 -27.45
N LYS A 116 10.83 -2.93 -27.35
CA LYS A 116 10.08 -4.17 -27.67
C LYS A 116 9.30 -4.09 -28.98
N LEU A 117 9.28 -2.92 -29.63
CA LEU A 117 8.63 -2.76 -30.93
C LEU A 117 9.58 -3.23 -32.03
N ARG A 118 9.18 -4.26 -32.78
CA ARG A 118 9.82 -4.62 -34.07
C ARG A 118 9.36 -3.69 -35.21
N GLU A 119 8.32 -2.89 -34.98
CA GLU A 119 7.69 -1.98 -35.94
C GLU A 119 8.01 -0.52 -35.58
N ASP A 120 8.08 0.38 -36.57
CA ASP A 120 8.26 1.81 -36.34
C ASP A 120 7.11 2.36 -35.47
N LEU A 121 7.44 2.94 -34.31
CA LEU A 121 6.50 3.57 -33.39
C LEU A 121 5.58 4.57 -34.10
N ARG A 122 6.07 5.31 -35.10
CA ARG A 122 5.24 6.24 -35.88
C ARG A 122 4.13 5.52 -36.63
N ARG A 123 4.40 4.33 -37.17
CA ARG A 123 3.39 3.51 -37.87
C ARG A 123 2.35 2.96 -36.90
N VAL A 124 2.79 2.50 -35.73
CA VAL A 124 1.88 2.03 -34.66
C VAL A 124 0.97 3.17 -34.20
N LEU A 125 1.50 4.38 -34.00
CA LEU A 125 0.69 5.54 -33.62
C LEU A 125 -0.29 5.94 -34.72
N ARG A 126 0.13 5.94 -35.99
CA ARG A 126 -0.80 6.16 -37.11
C ARG A 126 -1.96 5.16 -37.11
N LYS A 127 -1.68 3.87 -36.87
CA LYS A 127 -2.73 2.84 -36.71
C LYS A 127 -3.62 3.10 -35.49
N ALA A 128 -3.03 3.53 -34.36
CA ALA A 128 -3.78 3.84 -33.15
C ALA A 128 -4.77 4.98 -33.36
N HIS A 129 -4.41 6.00 -34.15
CA HIS A 129 -5.27 7.12 -34.52
C HIS A 129 -6.33 6.78 -35.60
N ASP A 130 -6.22 5.64 -36.30
CA ASP A 130 -7.21 5.22 -37.29
C ASP A 130 -8.60 5.04 -36.63
N PRO A 131 -9.69 5.61 -37.18
CA PRO A 131 -11.05 5.44 -36.65
C PRO A 131 -11.53 3.98 -36.62
N ARG A 132 -10.96 3.10 -37.44
CA ARG A 132 -11.26 1.67 -37.45
C ARG A 132 -10.62 0.93 -36.28
N THR A 133 -9.61 1.50 -35.64
CA THR A 133 -8.99 0.97 -34.42
C THR A 133 -9.86 1.38 -33.24
N LYS A 134 -10.73 0.50 -32.77
CA LYS A 134 -11.61 0.81 -31.63
C LYS A 134 -10.93 0.59 -30.29
N LEU A 135 -9.85 -0.20 -30.22
CA LEU A 135 -9.15 -0.50 -28.98
C LEU A 135 -7.65 -0.20 -29.09
N VAL A 136 -7.11 0.54 -28.12
CA VAL A 136 -5.68 0.72 -27.93
C VAL A 136 -5.30 0.09 -26.59
N ILE A 137 -4.26 -0.74 -26.58
CA ILE A 137 -3.76 -1.37 -25.35
C ILE A 137 -2.36 -0.86 -25.10
N SER A 138 -2.17 -0.12 -24.01
CA SER A 138 -0.92 0.56 -23.71
C SER A 138 -0.27 0.00 -22.45
N THR A 139 1.06 -0.14 -22.48
CA THR A 139 1.83 -0.45 -21.26
C THR A 139 2.41 0.80 -20.63
N SER A 140 2.68 0.76 -19.31
CA SER A 140 3.34 1.86 -18.56
C SER A 140 4.62 2.38 -19.25
N ALA A 141 5.37 1.49 -19.90
CA ALA A 141 6.59 1.84 -20.65
C ALA A 141 6.34 2.39 -22.07
N GLY A 142 5.14 2.21 -22.61
CA GLY A 142 4.70 2.72 -23.91
C GLY A 142 3.95 4.06 -23.83
N GLU A 143 3.74 4.59 -22.63
CA GLU A 143 3.00 5.83 -22.40
C GLU A 143 3.91 7.07 -22.37
N GLU A 144 5.15 6.93 -21.89
CA GLU A 144 5.99 8.09 -21.62
C GLU A 144 6.49 8.78 -22.91
N GLY A 145 6.01 10.01 -23.13
CA GLY A 145 6.40 10.84 -24.27
C GLY A 145 5.74 10.44 -25.59
N ILE A 146 4.59 9.76 -25.54
CA ILE A 146 3.85 9.27 -26.71
C ILE A 146 2.46 9.91 -26.76
N ASP A 147 2.08 10.44 -27.93
CA ASP A 147 0.78 11.06 -28.19
C ASP A 147 -0.26 9.99 -28.54
N LEU A 148 -1.01 9.53 -27.53
CA LEU A 148 -2.10 8.57 -27.72
C LEU A 148 -3.34 9.24 -28.32
N PRO A 149 -4.17 8.48 -29.06
CA PRO A 149 -5.41 9.02 -29.64
C PRO A 149 -6.44 9.43 -28.59
N GLU A 150 -7.36 10.30 -28.98
CA GLU A 150 -8.55 10.59 -28.17
C GLU A 150 -9.39 9.33 -27.97
N ALA A 151 -9.95 9.17 -26.77
CA ALA A 151 -10.76 8.02 -26.40
C ALA A 151 -11.94 8.44 -25.51
N ASP A 152 -13.03 7.66 -25.61
CA ASP A 152 -14.24 7.85 -24.82
C ASP A 152 -14.26 6.94 -23.59
N LEU A 153 -13.53 5.82 -23.65
CA LEU A 153 -13.42 4.84 -22.57
C LEU A 153 -11.97 4.59 -22.21
N LEU A 154 -11.59 4.91 -20.97
CA LEU A 154 -10.30 4.60 -20.40
C LEU A 154 -10.48 3.49 -19.35
N VAL A 155 -9.78 2.37 -19.52
CA VAL A 155 -9.81 1.25 -18.58
C VAL A 155 -8.42 1.03 -17.98
N ILE A 156 -8.33 1.16 -16.66
CA ILE A 156 -7.13 0.85 -15.89
C ILE A 156 -7.24 -0.60 -15.42
N TRP A 157 -6.58 -1.52 -16.12
CA TRP A 157 -6.53 -2.92 -15.73
C TRP A 157 -5.56 -3.13 -14.58
N SER A 158 -4.37 -2.53 -14.68
CA SER A 158 -3.30 -2.73 -13.72
C SER A 158 -3.14 -1.45 -12.88
N ASN A 159 -3.61 -1.43 -11.62
CA ASN A 159 -3.53 -0.26 -10.71
C ASN A 159 -2.10 0.02 -10.23
N VAL A 160 -1.36 0.88 -10.93
CA VAL A 160 -0.05 1.43 -10.49
C VAL A 160 -0.09 2.94 -10.50
N ALA A 161 0.93 3.56 -9.89
CA ALA A 161 1.08 5.01 -9.86
C ALA A 161 1.23 5.68 -11.25
N SER A 162 1.64 4.95 -12.31
CA SER A 162 1.83 5.54 -13.66
C SER A 162 0.53 5.95 -14.37
N PRO A 163 -0.58 5.16 -14.37
CA PRO A 163 -1.90 5.58 -14.85
C PRO A 163 -2.43 6.93 -14.36
N LEU A 164 -1.94 7.45 -13.23
CA LEU A 164 -2.37 8.74 -12.72
C LEU A 164 -1.49 9.88 -13.21
N ARG A 165 -0.19 9.64 -13.41
CA ARG A 165 0.65 10.52 -14.22
C ARG A 165 0.15 10.56 -15.66
N PHE A 166 -0.43 9.46 -16.14
CA PHE A 166 -1.11 9.40 -17.43
C PHE A 166 -2.32 10.32 -17.47
N ILE A 167 -3.27 10.18 -16.53
CA ILE A 167 -4.45 11.05 -16.43
C ILE A 167 -4.04 12.53 -16.27
N GLN A 168 -2.98 12.82 -15.49
CA GLN A 168 -2.40 14.18 -15.37
C GLN A 168 -1.87 14.74 -16.69
N ARG A 169 -1.00 13.98 -17.37
CA ARG A 169 -0.38 14.38 -18.64
C ARG A 169 -1.41 14.46 -19.76
N HIS A 170 -2.47 13.66 -19.66
CA HIS A 170 -3.46 13.44 -20.70
C HIS A 170 -4.90 13.76 -20.28
N GLY A 171 -5.08 14.78 -19.44
CA GLY A 171 -6.32 15.58 -19.45
C GLY A 171 -6.69 16.10 -20.85
N ARG A 172 -5.77 15.94 -21.83
CA ARG A 172 -5.99 16.13 -23.28
C ARG A 172 -6.46 14.91 -24.07
N ILE A 173 -6.31 13.66 -23.60
CA ILE A 173 -6.93 12.48 -24.24
C ILE A 173 -8.43 12.46 -23.97
N LEU A 174 -8.81 12.90 -22.77
CA LEU A 174 -10.15 13.37 -22.46
C LEU A 174 -10.32 14.84 -22.88
N ARG A 175 -9.84 15.27 -24.06
CA ARG A 175 -10.15 16.62 -24.57
C ARG A 175 -11.64 16.75 -24.78
N LEU A 176 -12.21 17.87 -24.35
CA LEU A 176 -13.54 18.33 -24.73
C LEU A 176 -13.54 18.71 -26.21
N THR A 177 -13.41 17.75 -27.12
CA THR A 177 -13.79 17.99 -28.52
C THR A 177 -15.31 18.05 -28.57
N GLY A 178 -15.87 18.97 -29.37
CA GLY A 178 -17.28 19.42 -29.35
C GLY A 178 -18.36 18.37 -29.65
N ARG A 179 -18.06 17.07 -29.55
CA ARG A 179 -19.06 15.99 -29.52
C ARG A 179 -19.45 15.72 -28.07
N LYS A 180 -20.73 15.93 -27.77
CA LYS A 180 -21.41 15.70 -26.48
C LYS A 180 -21.46 14.20 -26.10
N GLY A 181 -20.32 13.52 -25.95
CA GLY A 181 -20.25 12.14 -25.47
C GLY A 181 -19.80 12.06 -24.02
N LEU A 182 -20.46 11.23 -23.21
CA LEU A 182 -19.98 10.85 -21.88
C LEU A 182 -18.64 10.11 -22.03
N LYS A 183 -17.63 10.51 -21.25
CA LYS A 183 -16.34 9.84 -21.21
C LYS A 183 -16.18 9.13 -19.87
N PHE A 184 -15.67 7.90 -19.89
CA PHE A 184 -15.61 7.02 -18.72
C PHE A 184 -14.16 6.67 -18.39
N VAL A 185 -13.83 6.72 -17.11
CA VAL A 185 -12.60 6.13 -16.55
C VAL A 185 -13.03 5.00 -15.63
N THR A 186 -12.61 3.78 -15.96
CA THR A 186 -12.94 2.59 -15.18
C THR A 186 -11.68 1.94 -14.63
N TYR A 187 -11.73 1.55 -13.35
CA TYR A 187 -10.66 0.82 -12.69
C TYR A 187 -11.11 -0.62 -12.45
N ILE A 188 -10.29 -1.61 -12.86
CA ILE A 188 -10.56 -3.01 -12.54
C ILE A 188 -9.61 -3.45 -11.43
N VAL A 189 -10.18 -3.93 -10.33
CA VAL A 189 -9.45 -4.30 -9.12
C VAL A 189 -9.82 -5.70 -8.67
N THR A 190 -8.84 -6.45 -8.20
CA THR A 190 -9.08 -7.75 -7.56
C THR A 190 -9.39 -7.55 -6.08
N PRO A 191 -10.63 -7.84 -5.61
CA PRO A 191 -11.03 -7.62 -4.23
C PRO A 191 -10.16 -8.40 -3.23
N ASP A 192 -10.00 -7.86 -2.02
CA ASP A 192 -9.31 -8.51 -0.90
C ASP A 192 -7.85 -8.92 -1.17
N THR A 193 -7.21 -8.27 -2.15
CA THR A 193 -5.80 -8.48 -2.50
C THR A 193 -5.03 -7.16 -2.46
N PRO A 194 -3.68 -7.19 -2.50
CA PRO A 194 -2.86 -5.97 -2.62
C PRO A 194 -3.18 -5.07 -3.83
N ASP A 195 -3.95 -5.55 -4.82
CA ASP A 195 -4.45 -4.72 -5.93
C ASP A 195 -5.42 -3.63 -5.42
N MET A 196 -6.22 -3.92 -4.38
CA MET A 196 -7.14 -2.94 -3.74
C MET A 196 -6.38 -1.82 -3.02
N ASP A 197 -5.38 -2.18 -2.23
CA ASP A 197 -4.51 -1.19 -1.58
C ASP A 197 -3.79 -0.32 -2.62
N SER A 198 -3.37 -0.92 -3.75
CA SER A 198 -2.72 -0.21 -4.85
C SER A 198 -3.64 0.78 -5.56
N LEU A 199 -4.93 0.44 -5.74
CA LEU A 199 -5.95 1.36 -6.27
C LEU A 199 -6.10 2.57 -5.34
N ILE A 200 -6.35 2.37 -4.05
CA ILE A 200 -6.52 3.47 -3.09
C ILE A 200 -5.26 4.34 -3.01
N ASP A 201 -4.07 3.74 -2.90
CA ASP A 201 -2.81 4.48 -2.87
C ASP A 201 -2.63 5.34 -4.14
N SER A 202 -3.06 4.81 -5.28
CA SER A 202 -3.06 5.54 -6.54
C SER A 202 -4.02 6.73 -6.42
N LEU A 203 -5.31 6.50 -6.12
CA LEU A 203 -6.32 7.57 -6.03
C LEU A 203 -5.91 8.70 -5.05
N GLU A 204 -5.35 8.34 -3.88
CA GLU A 204 -4.80 9.30 -2.92
C GLU A 204 -3.66 10.14 -3.53
N LEU A 205 -2.73 9.51 -4.25
CA LEU A 205 -1.62 10.20 -4.91
C LEU A 205 -2.11 11.17 -5.99
N ALA A 206 -3.10 10.77 -6.78
CA ALA A 206 -3.69 11.64 -7.79
C ALA A 206 -4.36 12.87 -7.17
N LYS A 207 -5.16 12.68 -6.12
CA LYS A 207 -5.78 13.79 -5.38
C LYS A 207 -4.72 14.76 -4.84
N LYS A 208 -3.63 14.24 -4.26
CA LYS A 208 -2.50 15.06 -3.78
C LYS A 208 -1.79 15.84 -4.89
N SER A 209 -1.77 15.32 -6.11
CA SER A 209 -1.21 16.00 -7.27
C SER A 209 -2.21 16.92 -7.99
N GLY A 210 -3.38 17.18 -7.40
CA GLY A 210 -4.40 18.09 -7.96
C GLY A 210 -5.20 17.50 -9.12
N VAL A 211 -5.20 16.18 -9.28
CA VAL A 211 -6.09 15.51 -10.25
C VAL A 211 -7.44 15.32 -9.62
N ASP A 212 -8.46 15.91 -10.23
CA ASP A 212 -9.82 15.57 -9.91
C ASP A 212 -10.18 14.22 -10.52
N ILE A 213 -10.58 13.27 -9.69
CA ILE A 213 -11.01 11.94 -10.11
C ILE A 213 -12.51 11.90 -9.80
N PRO A 214 -13.38 11.80 -10.81
CA PRO A 214 -14.83 11.82 -10.62
C PRO A 214 -15.31 10.46 -10.10
N VAL A 215 -14.93 10.12 -8.88
CA VAL A 215 -15.41 8.95 -8.14
C VAL A 215 -16.19 9.47 -6.94
N ASP A 216 -17.44 9.01 -6.82
CA ASP A 216 -18.29 9.36 -5.70
C ASP A 216 -17.62 9.03 -4.37
N GLU A 217 -17.73 9.94 -3.40
CA GLU A 217 -17.09 9.79 -2.09
C GLU A 217 -17.57 8.54 -1.35
N SER A 218 -18.85 8.18 -1.51
CA SER A 218 -19.42 6.93 -0.96
C SER A 218 -18.78 5.67 -1.56
N VAL A 219 -18.43 5.70 -2.84
CA VAL A 219 -17.74 4.59 -3.52
C VAL A 219 -16.30 4.50 -3.01
N LEU A 220 -15.62 5.64 -2.85
CA LEU A 220 -14.27 5.67 -2.26
C LEU A 220 -14.27 5.12 -0.83
N GLU A 221 -15.30 5.43 -0.04
CA GLU A 221 -15.44 4.92 1.32
C GLU A 221 -15.63 3.39 1.33
N GLU A 222 -16.49 2.85 0.45
CA GLU A 222 -16.70 1.40 0.33
C GLU A 222 -15.42 0.67 -0.13
N LEU A 223 -14.66 1.26 -1.06
CA LEU A 223 -13.36 0.73 -1.48
C LEU A 223 -12.35 0.80 -0.34
N TRP A 224 -12.34 1.89 0.43
CA TRP A 224 -11.48 2.05 1.60
C TRP A 224 -11.76 0.96 2.65
N ARG A 225 -13.03 0.65 2.93
CA ARG A 225 -13.46 -0.39 3.88
C ARG A 225 -12.90 -1.77 3.54
N ARG A 226 -12.59 -2.04 2.27
CA ARG A 226 -12.02 -3.31 1.80
C ARG A 226 -10.50 -3.36 1.81
N THR A 227 -9.83 -2.26 2.18
CA THR A 227 -8.36 -2.23 2.26
C THR A 227 -7.82 -2.96 3.47
N THR A 228 -6.57 -3.41 3.38
CA THR A 228 -5.84 -3.97 4.53
C THR A 228 -5.81 -3.00 5.71
N ARG A 229 -5.61 -1.71 5.43
CA ARG A 229 -5.53 -0.64 6.44
C ARG A 229 -6.84 -0.47 7.20
N ASN A 230 -7.98 -0.42 6.51
CA ASN A 230 -9.26 -0.26 7.20
C ASN A 230 -9.63 -1.49 8.03
N ARG A 231 -9.31 -2.71 7.54
CA ARG A 231 -9.49 -3.94 8.31
C ARG A 231 -8.68 -3.93 9.62
N ILE A 232 -7.45 -3.41 9.59
CA ILE A 232 -6.63 -3.20 10.80
C ILE A 232 -7.32 -2.21 11.74
N LEU A 233 -7.73 -1.03 11.25
CA LEU A 233 -8.41 -0.02 12.08
C LEU A 233 -9.69 -0.57 12.72
N THR A 234 -10.48 -1.34 11.96
CA THR A 234 -11.74 -1.93 12.42
C THR A 234 -11.52 -2.90 13.59
N VAL A 235 -10.49 -3.75 13.51
CA VAL A 235 -10.17 -4.70 14.60
C VAL A 235 -9.54 -4.02 15.81
N LEU A 236 -8.77 -2.95 15.59
CA LEU A 236 -8.10 -2.20 16.64
C LEU A 236 -9.05 -1.28 17.42
N SER A 237 -10.17 -0.90 16.80
CA SER A 237 -11.17 -0.03 17.41
C SER A 237 -11.69 -0.61 18.73
N GLY A 238 -11.49 0.15 19.79
CA GLY A 238 -11.84 -0.20 21.16
C GLY A 238 -10.98 -1.31 21.79
N ARG A 239 -9.87 -1.73 21.16
CA ARG A 239 -9.10 -2.91 21.58
C ARG A 239 -7.60 -2.74 21.34
N PRO A 240 -6.83 -2.23 22.31
CA PRO A 240 -5.37 -2.19 22.21
C PRO A 240 -4.78 -3.62 22.18
N MET A 241 -3.93 -3.93 21.20
CA MET A 241 -3.40 -5.29 21.03
C MET A 241 -2.08 -5.35 20.23
N PRO A 242 -1.28 -6.43 20.37
CA PRO A 242 -0.08 -6.64 19.56
C PRO A 242 -0.41 -7.00 18.10
N ALA A 243 0.56 -6.83 17.20
CA ALA A 243 0.35 -7.03 15.77
C ALA A 243 0.03 -8.49 15.40
N GLU A 244 0.50 -9.44 16.20
CA GLU A 244 0.24 -10.88 16.09
C GLU A 244 -1.26 -11.17 16.21
N TRP A 245 -1.94 -10.54 17.16
CA TRP A 245 -3.38 -10.71 17.36
C TRP A 245 -4.19 -10.05 16.25
N ILE A 246 -3.76 -8.86 15.78
CA ILE A 246 -4.37 -8.21 14.62
C ILE A 246 -4.28 -9.13 13.41
N ALA A 247 -3.11 -9.73 13.17
CA ALA A 247 -2.86 -10.65 12.06
C ALA A 247 -3.76 -11.90 12.11
N GLU A 248 -3.93 -12.49 13.30
CA GLU A 248 -4.83 -13.61 13.53
C GLU A 248 -6.30 -13.23 13.27
N LEU A 249 -6.78 -12.14 13.86
CA LEU A 249 -8.18 -11.70 13.74
C LEU A 249 -8.59 -11.35 12.32
N ILE A 250 -7.69 -10.76 11.52
CA ILE A 250 -7.96 -10.45 10.10
C ILE A 250 -7.50 -11.59 9.16
N ASN A 251 -7.02 -12.71 9.68
CA ASN A 251 -6.49 -13.85 8.92
C ASN A 251 -5.52 -13.39 7.81
N MET A 252 -4.50 -12.63 8.19
CA MET A 252 -3.51 -12.08 7.27
C MET A 252 -2.10 -12.30 7.81
N PRO A 253 -1.10 -12.54 6.93
CA PRO A 253 0.29 -12.64 7.36
C PRO A 253 0.78 -11.43 8.16
N LEU A 254 1.47 -11.67 9.28
CA LEU A 254 1.98 -10.64 10.20
C LEU A 254 2.78 -9.54 9.49
N ASP A 255 3.62 -9.86 8.50
CA ASP A 255 4.41 -8.85 7.81
C ASP A 255 3.57 -7.92 6.91
N MET A 256 2.43 -8.39 6.40
CA MET A 256 1.47 -7.55 5.68
C MET A 256 0.75 -6.62 6.64
N VAL A 257 0.34 -7.14 7.81
CA VAL A 257 -0.25 -6.34 8.89
C VAL A 257 0.73 -5.27 9.35
N LEU A 258 1.99 -5.62 9.64
CA LEU A 258 3.02 -4.66 10.02
C LEU A 258 3.27 -3.58 8.95
N LYS A 259 3.23 -3.93 7.66
CA LYS A 259 3.28 -2.93 6.57
C LYS A 259 2.06 -2.01 6.57
N GLY A 260 0.87 -2.56 6.81
CA GLY A 260 -0.38 -1.81 6.93
C GLY A 260 -0.36 -0.85 8.12
N ILE A 261 -0.02 -1.36 9.31
CA ILE A 261 0.22 -0.59 10.53
C ILE A 261 1.24 0.51 10.24
N LYS A 262 2.36 0.22 9.59
CA LYS A 262 3.38 1.24 9.31
C LYS A 262 2.85 2.42 8.50
N ARG A 263 1.96 2.15 7.54
CA ARG A 263 1.31 3.20 6.74
C ARG A 263 0.34 4.03 7.59
N LEU A 264 -0.35 3.40 8.54
CA LEU A 264 -1.26 4.05 9.49
C LEU A 264 -0.49 4.89 10.53
N GLU A 265 0.62 4.37 11.06
CA GLU A 265 1.57 5.08 11.94
C GLU A 265 2.06 6.38 11.30
N ASN A 266 2.46 6.33 10.03
CA ASN A 266 2.94 7.50 9.30
C ASN A 266 1.83 8.56 9.09
N LYS A 267 0.56 8.14 9.11
CA LYS A 267 -0.61 9.03 9.04
C LYS A 267 -1.12 9.46 10.43
N GLY A 268 -0.52 8.97 11.52
CA GLY A 268 -0.97 9.24 12.89
C GLY A 268 -2.26 8.53 13.28
N MET A 269 -2.74 7.56 12.48
CA MET A 269 -4.01 6.85 12.74
C MET A 269 -3.87 5.66 13.68
N VAL A 270 -2.64 5.18 13.88
CA VAL A 270 -2.31 4.09 14.80
C VAL A 270 -1.04 4.49 15.53
N ILE A 271 -1.04 4.32 16.84
CA ILE A 271 0.13 4.49 17.70
C ILE A 271 0.41 3.18 18.41
N TYR A 272 1.50 3.13 19.18
CA TYR A 272 1.75 2.03 20.11
C TYR A 272 2.43 2.51 21.38
N ILE A 273 2.26 1.72 22.42
CA ILE A 273 3.09 1.74 23.63
C ILE A 273 3.82 0.41 23.78
N TYR A 274 4.86 0.39 24.60
CA TYR A 274 5.53 -0.84 25.01
C TYR A 274 4.85 -1.38 26.28
N THR A 275 4.56 -2.68 26.26
CA THR A 275 3.95 -3.44 27.36
C THR A 275 4.65 -4.79 27.51
N TYR A 276 4.14 -5.66 28.38
CA TYR A 276 4.58 -7.06 28.45
C TYR A 276 4.36 -7.85 27.14
N LEU A 277 3.48 -7.38 26.25
CA LEU A 277 3.22 -7.97 24.93
C LEU A 277 4.16 -7.43 23.84
N GLY A 278 5.15 -6.60 24.20
CA GLY A 278 5.95 -5.86 23.24
C GLY A 278 5.22 -4.60 22.79
N LYS A 279 5.08 -4.39 21.48
CA LYS A 279 4.32 -3.23 20.96
C LYS A 279 2.83 -3.52 21.00
N THR A 280 2.10 -2.81 21.85
CA THR A 280 0.64 -2.81 21.88
C THR A 280 0.13 -1.61 21.09
N TYR A 281 -0.51 -1.88 19.95
CA TYR A 281 -1.05 -0.85 19.05
C TYR A 281 -2.43 -0.40 19.54
N VAL A 282 -2.76 0.87 19.29
CA VAL A 282 -4.05 1.47 19.65
C VAL A 282 -4.38 2.63 18.70
N LEU A 283 -5.68 2.95 18.57
CA LEU A 283 -6.13 4.16 17.89
C LEU A 283 -5.97 5.38 18.82
N PRO A 284 -5.53 6.56 18.31
CA PRO A 284 -5.45 7.77 19.13
C PRO A 284 -6.76 8.15 19.84
N GLU A 285 -7.91 7.87 19.23
CA GLU A 285 -9.24 8.09 19.80
C GLU A 285 -9.61 7.11 20.93
N ASP A 286 -8.90 5.97 21.05
CA ASP A 286 -9.14 4.93 22.04
C ASP A 286 -8.13 4.98 23.20
N LEU A 287 -7.50 6.14 23.44
CA LEU A 287 -6.50 6.29 24.51
C LEU A 287 -7.09 6.01 25.90
N GLU A 288 -8.35 6.36 26.17
CA GLU A 288 -9.01 6.06 27.45
C GLU A 288 -8.99 4.55 27.76
N ILE A 289 -9.28 3.71 26.77
CA ILE A 289 -9.26 2.25 26.88
C ILE A 289 -7.84 1.74 27.14
N LEU A 290 -6.84 2.38 26.53
CA LEU A 290 -5.43 2.09 26.82
C LEU A 290 -5.11 2.36 28.30
N TYR A 291 -5.58 3.48 28.86
CA TYR A 291 -5.41 3.76 30.28
C TYR A 291 -6.16 2.77 31.16
N GLU A 292 -7.38 2.38 30.82
CA GLU A 292 -8.14 1.40 31.60
C GLU A 292 -7.45 0.02 31.67
N GLN A 293 -6.90 -0.44 30.55
CA GLN A 293 -6.34 -1.80 30.44
C GLN A 293 -4.85 -1.90 30.77
N TYR A 294 -4.09 -0.83 30.52
CA TYR A 294 -2.61 -0.83 30.57
C TYR A 294 -2.04 0.31 31.45
N ASN A 295 -2.81 0.80 32.43
CA ASN A 295 -2.40 1.91 33.31
C ASN A 295 -0.99 1.73 33.90
N GLU A 296 -0.63 0.51 34.33
CA GLU A 296 0.67 0.24 34.94
C GLU A 296 1.88 0.55 34.02
N TYR A 297 1.67 0.54 32.70
CA TYR A 297 2.68 0.89 31.69
C TYR A 297 2.68 2.39 31.34
N LEU A 298 1.83 3.17 32.01
CA LEU A 298 1.63 4.61 31.83
C LEU A 298 1.77 5.37 33.16
N GLU A 299 2.33 4.73 34.19
CA GLU A 299 2.67 5.33 35.49
C GLU A 299 4.16 5.72 35.54
N PRO A 300 4.51 6.98 35.24
CA PRO A 300 5.90 7.39 35.08
C PRO A 300 6.67 7.32 36.41
N ASP A 301 7.86 6.72 36.40
CA ASP A 301 8.82 6.83 37.49
C ASP A 301 9.49 8.21 37.43
N LEU A 302 9.11 9.07 38.38
CA LEU A 302 9.56 10.46 38.46
C LEU A 302 11.05 10.60 38.82
N SER A 303 11.69 9.52 39.28
CA SER A 303 13.13 9.51 39.57
C SER A 303 13.99 9.29 38.32
N LEU A 304 13.42 8.74 37.24
CA LEU A 304 14.17 8.47 36.02
C LEU A 304 14.53 9.76 35.28
N VAL A 305 15.66 9.71 34.59
CA VAL A 305 16.11 10.75 33.67
C VAL A 305 16.19 10.15 32.27
N ALA A 306 15.47 10.76 31.32
CA ALA A 306 15.49 10.34 29.93
C ALA A 306 16.06 11.45 29.05
N ARG A 307 16.79 11.05 28.01
CA ARG A 307 17.15 11.89 26.86
C ARG A 307 16.25 11.51 25.70
N ILE A 308 15.40 12.44 25.27
CA ILE A 308 14.42 12.25 24.20
C ILE A 308 14.80 13.12 23.00
N LYS A 309 14.81 12.51 21.82
CA LYS A 309 15.10 13.12 20.53
C LYS A 309 13.85 13.10 19.66
N PRO A 310 13.22 14.25 19.38
CA PRO A 310 12.18 14.34 18.38
C PRO A 310 12.74 14.45 16.96
N TYR A 311 11.96 13.99 15.99
CA TYR A 311 12.28 14.09 14.57
C TYR A 311 11.08 14.67 13.80
N ILE A 312 11.36 15.40 12.72
CA ILE A 312 10.37 15.88 11.74
C ILE A 312 10.90 15.51 10.37
N ASP A 313 10.12 14.76 9.59
CA ASP A 313 10.48 14.33 8.24
C ASP A 313 11.88 13.68 8.13
N ASN A 314 12.27 12.99 9.21
CA ASN A 314 13.58 12.36 9.46
C ASN A 314 14.74 13.31 9.79
N GLU A 315 14.50 14.60 9.95
CA GLU A 315 15.46 15.55 10.52
C GLU A 315 15.41 15.53 12.04
N GLU A 316 16.58 15.42 12.68
CA GLU A 316 16.71 15.40 14.14
C GLU A 316 16.55 16.82 14.72
N LEU A 317 15.65 16.96 15.68
CA LEU A 317 15.55 18.16 16.50
C LEU A 317 16.44 18.07 17.75
N LYS A 318 16.65 19.21 18.41
CA LYS A 318 17.45 19.29 19.64
C LYS A 318 16.87 18.36 20.71
N ALA A 319 17.71 17.45 21.22
CA ALA A 319 17.36 16.53 22.28
C ALA A 319 16.97 17.28 23.57
N VAL A 320 15.98 16.71 24.28
CA VAL A 320 15.53 17.17 25.59
C VAL A 320 15.92 16.12 26.62
N THR A 321 16.64 16.54 27.66
CA THR A 321 17.04 15.66 28.78
C THR A 321 16.44 16.16 30.09
N GLY A 322 15.95 15.24 30.91
CA GLY A 322 15.48 15.53 32.27
C GLY A 322 14.54 14.46 32.83
N THR A 323 13.93 14.79 33.97
CA THR A 323 12.82 14.03 34.58
C THR A 323 11.53 14.20 33.78
N TYR A 324 10.51 13.38 34.07
CA TYR A 324 9.22 13.40 33.38
C TYR A 324 8.63 14.81 33.25
N GLU A 325 8.51 15.56 34.35
CA GLU A 325 7.90 16.90 34.34
C GLU A 325 8.68 17.93 33.51
N SER A 326 10.00 17.90 33.57
CA SER A 326 10.88 18.80 32.81
C SER A 326 10.83 18.49 31.32
N VAL A 327 10.86 17.20 30.98
CA VAL A 327 10.78 16.72 29.60
C VAL A 327 9.40 16.98 29.01
N LYS A 328 8.32 16.64 29.71
CA LYS A 328 6.93 16.90 29.30
C LYS A 328 6.74 18.35 28.92
N ARG A 329 7.06 19.29 29.80
CA ARG A 329 6.92 20.73 29.54
C ARG A 329 7.65 21.18 28.28
N LYS A 330 8.91 20.76 28.10
CA LYS A 330 9.74 21.12 26.95
C LYS A 330 9.25 20.48 25.65
N MET A 331 8.87 19.20 25.69
CA MET A 331 8.35 18.47 24.55
C MET A 331 6.99 19.00 24.10
N MET A 332 6.10 19.38 25.02
CA MET A 332 4.84 20.05 24.69
C MET A 332 5.07 21.39 23.99
N HIS A 333 6.03 22.19 24.49
CA HIS A 333 6.40 23.43 23.82
C HIS A 333 6.94 23.21 22.40
N LEU A 334 7.78 22.18 22.21
CA LEU A 334 8.28 21.80 20.88
C LEU A 334 7.13 21.34 19.98
N LEU A 335 6.19 20.53 20.48
CA LEU A 335 5.05 20.06 19.69
C LEU A 335 4.19 21.24 19.23
N ARG A 336 3.85 22.18 20.13
CA ARG A 336 3.12 23.41 19.77
C ARG A 336 3.83 24.25 18.72
N ARG A 337 5.17 24.32 18.79
CA ARG A 337 5.99 25.10 17.87
C ARG A 337 6.07 24.49 16.47
N TYR A 338 6.21 23.17 16.39
CA TYR A 338 6.47 22.46 15.14
C TYR A 338 5.24 21.78 14.54
N GLY A 339 4.15 21.64 15.31
CA GLY A 339 2.89 21.01 14.92
C GLY A 339 2.88 19.49 15.10
N TYR A 340 3.96 18.79 14.75
CA TYR A 340 4.05 17.33 14.90
C TYR A 340 5.47 16.82 15.09
N PHE A 341 5.59 15.55 15.49
CA PHE A 341 6.81 14.75 15.38
C PHE A 341 6.55 13.53 14.51
N SER A 342 7.48 13.18 13.62
CA SER A 342 7.40 11.94 12.82
C SER A 342 7.94 10.72 13.58
N LYS A 343 8.78 10.94 14.58
CA LYS A 343 9.39 9.91 15.43
C LYS A 343 9.90 10.53 16.73
N LEU A 344 9.87 9.75 17.82
CA LEU A 344 10.65 10.00 19.02
C LEU A 344 11.65 8.86 19.24
N SER A 345 12.89 9.20 19.62
CA SER A 345 13.86 8.23 20.15
C SER A 345 14.23 8.62 21.58
N ALA A 346 14.12 7.68 22.51
CA ALA A 346 14.45 7.92 23.91
C ALA A 346 15.58 6.99 24.35
N SER A 347 16.47 7.51 25.18
CA SER A 347 17.50 6.75 25.89
C SER A 347 17.48 7.10 27.37
N LEU A 348 17.44 6.09 28.23
CA LEU A 348 17.40 6.25 29.68
C LEU A 348 18.13 5.09 30.38
N GLN A 349 18.56 5.32 31.62
CA GLN A 349 19.14 4.29 32.48
C GLN A 349 18.09 3.85 33.48
N VAL A 350 17.79 2.55 33.50
CA VAL A 350 16.80 1.95 34.40
C VAL A 350 17.53 1.13 35.47
N PRO A 351 17.31 1.40 36.77
CA PRO A 351 17.89 0.60 37.84
C PRO A 351 17.18 -0.76 37.94
N LEU A 352 17.98 -1.82 37.88
CA LEU A 352 17.55 -3.20 38.12
C LEU A 352 17.50 -3.51 39.61
N GLU A 353 16.78 -4.57 39.98
CA GLU A 353 16.70 -5.04 41.38
C GLU A 353 18.07 -5.42 41.95
N THR A 354 19.02 -5.81 41.08
CA THR A 354 20.40 -6.11 41.43
C THR A 354 21.24 -4.88 41.77
N GLY A 355 20.71 -3.67 41.59
CA GLY A 355 21.44 -2.40 41.71
C GLY A 355 22.25 -2.01 40.47
N ALA A 356 22.30 -2.86 39.44
CA ALA A 356 22.89 -2.52 38.15
C ALA A 356 22.02 -1.53 37.37
N LEU A 357 22.64 -0.69 36.53
CA LEU A 357 21.94 0.22 35.63
C LEU A 357 21.89 -0.38 34.22
N GLN A 358 20.69 -0.57 33.68
CA GLN A 358 20.49 -1.01 32.30
C GLN A 358 20.22 0.18 31.39
N GLN A 359 21.00 0.29 30.32
CA GLN A 359 20.76 1.29 29.28
C GLN A 359 19.63 0.84 28.36
N VAL A 360 18.56 1.60 28.31
CA VAL A 360 17.36 1.34 27.48
C VAL A 360 17.30 2.30 26.30
N PHE A 361 16.95 1.79 25.12
CA PHE A 361 16.67 2.58 23.93
C PHE A 361 15.25 2.27 23.43
N LEU A 362 14.42 3.31 23.32
CA LEU A 362 13.04 3.20 22.85
C LEU A 362 12.85 4.03 21.58
N HIS A 363 12.07 3.51 20.65
CA HIS A 363 11.76 4.21 19.40
C HIS A 363 10.26 4.18 19.15
N TYR A 364 9.66 5.36 19.02
CA TYR A 364 8.26 5.56 18.65
C TYR A 364 8.23 6.11 17.24
N THR A 365 7.90 5.27 16.27
CA THR A 365 8.04 5.60 14.84
C THR A 365 6.71 5.94 14.16
N PHE A 366 5.80 6.59 14.88
CA PHE A 366 4.52 7.07 14.37
C PHE A 366 4.42 8.58 14.51
N LYS A 367 3.50 9.17 13.73
CA LYS A 367 3.24 10.60 13.77
C LYS A 367 2.54 10.97 15.08
N ILE A 368 3.06 11.98 15.77
CA ILE A 368 2.53 12.52 17.03
C ILE A 368 2.10 13.96 16.78
N GLU A 369 0.79 14.22 16.82
CA GLU A 369 0.21 15.54 16.51
C GLU A 369 -0.59 16.13 17.67
N SER A 370 -0.96 15.32 18.67
CA SER A 370 -1.70 15.77 19.85
C SER A 370 -0.86 15.70 21.11
N GLU A 371 -1.15 16.62 22.03
CA GLU A 371 -0.53 16.63 23.37
C GLU A 371 -0.86 15.37 24.16
N GLU A 372 -2.04 14.80 23.95
CA GLU A 372 -2.49 13.58 24.64
C GLU A 372 -1.68 12.34 24.22
N VAL A 373 -1.46 12.17 22.91
CA VAL A 373 -0.59 11.11 22.38
C VAL A 373 0.84 11.32 22.87
N LEU A 374 1.34 12.56 22.83
CA LEU A 374 2.68 12.87 23.33
C LEU A 374 2.81 12.54 24.83
N ASP A 375 1.83 12.92 25.66
CA ASP A 375 1.86 12.63 27.10
C ASP A 375 1.85 11.13 27.36
N THR A 376 1.02 10.38 26.64
CA THR A 376 0.95 8.92 26.73
C THR A 376 2.30 8.27 26.37
N VAL A 377 2.94 8.71 25.30
CA VAL A 377 4.27 8.22 24.91
C VAL A 377 5.32 8.56 25.97
N LEU A 378 5.30 9.78 26.53
CA LEU A 378 6.23 10.17 27.59
C LEU A 378 6.00 9.33 28.85
N LYS A 379 4.75 9.15 29.30
CA LYS A 379 4.43 8.27 30.41
C LYS A 379 4.96 6.86 30.19
N ASN A 380 4.76 6.31 28.99
CA ASN A 380 5.30 5.00 28.65
C ASN A 380 6.83 4.96 28.72
N ILE A 381 7.54 5.94 28.16
CA ILE A 381 9.02 6.05 28.26
C ILE A 381 9.49 6.05 29.72
N PHE A 382 8.86 6.85 30.58
CA PHE A 382 9.21 6.93 32.00
C PHE A 382 8.68 5.74 32.82
N SER A 383 7.93 4.83 32.22
CA SER A 383 7.48 3.56 32.82
C SER A 383 8.34 2.37 32.36
N ALA A 384 9.49 2.61 31.69
CA ALA A 384 10.30 1.56 31.05
C ALA A 384 10.67 0.38 31.95
N LYS A 385 10.80 0.61 33.26
CA LYS A 385 11.07 -0.46 34.25
C LYS A 385 10.04 -1.59 34.20
N LYS A 386 8.80 -1.30 33.80
CA LYS A 386 7.68 -2.26 33.77
C LYS A 386 7.73 -3.25 32.60
N TYR A 387 8.49 -2.95 31.55
CA TYR A 387 8.52 -3.75 30.32
C TYR A 387 9.93 -3.96 29.77
N ILE A 388 10.97 -3.55 30.50
CA ILE A 388 12.36 -3.67 30.08
C ILE A 388 12.75 -5.13 29.78
N ASP A 389 12.25 -6.09 30.57
CA ASP A 389 12.56 -7.51 30.41
C ASP A 389 12.04 -8.09 29.09
N VAL A 390 11.03 -7.47 28.48
CA VAL A 390 10.46 -7.89 27.20
C VAL A 390 11.23 -7.30 26.02
N LEU A 391 11.90 -6.16 26.21
CA LEU A 391 12.69 -5.51 25.14
C LEU A 391 14.00 -6.25 24.82
N TYR A 392 14.52 -7.03 25.77
CA TYR A 392 15.83 -7.70 25.69
C TYR A 392 15.75 -9.23 25.74
N LYS A 393 14.54 -9.79 25.63
CA LYS A 393 14.29 -11.19 25.28
C LYS A 393 14.23 -11.33 23.76
#